data_AF-A0AA38F4Q1-F1
#
_entry.id   AF-A0AA38F4Q1-F1
#
_cell.length_a   1.000
_cell.length_b   1.000
_cell.length_c   1.000
_cell.angle_alpha   90.00
_cell.angle_beta   90.00
_cell.angle_gamma   90.00
#
_symmetry.space_group_name_H-M   'P 1'
#
loop_
_entity.id
_entity.type
_entity.pdbx_description
1 polymer ?
#
loop_
_entity_poly.entity_id
_entity_poly.type
_entity_poly.pdbx_seq_one_letter_code
_entity_poly.pdbx_strand_id
1 'polypeptide(L)'
;MESKEESGIEQQHMRLSVDEIIEKYVGGFGGAQLFQVLVVSLGWGFDAQNTFLPIFTDAQPSWRCSTSPHFLEMTAQTQTCTPQSSLCDMDPHLWEWNAPKNASIISEWDLLCANSFKAGIPQFFFFTGALLGCIMLGPLADSSIGRKRMLFLSSLILSVTGFLTALSPNIWIYSLLRAFCGFGRAPVSTCCLVLSTEIVGRKWRGLIGFLGFFACTLGFLSLPTLAYLTRLHFSWRSTYIYLSIPPLAYSLFLLPFVWESPRWLLLRRGNSNEALQ
;
A
#
# COMPACT_ATOMS: atom_id res chain seq x y z
N MET A 1 -1.75 7.74 46.51
CA MET A 1 -1.71 6.45 45.81
C MET A 1 -3.14 6.02 45.46
N GLU A 2 -4.10 6.22 46.38
CA GLU A 2 -5.55 6.03 46.17
C GLU A 2 -6.15 6.73 44.94
N SER A 3 -5.79 7.98 44.60
CA SER A 3 -6.41 8.64 43.43
C SER A 3 -6.04 8.03 42.07
N LYS A 4 -4.92 7.29 41.99
CA LYS A 4 -4.52 6.54 40.80
C LYS A 4 -5.24 5.19 40.72
N GLU A 5 -5.66 4.66 41.86
CA GLU A 5 -6.36 3.39 41.99
C GLU A 5 -7.87 3.58 41.74
N GLU A 6 -8.47 4.66 42.27
CA GLU A 6 -9.86 5.06 41.97
C GLU A 6 -10.07 5.41 40.50
N SER A 7 -9.15 6.16 39.88
CA SER A 7 -9.24 6.46 38.44
C SER A 7 -9.05 5.21 37.56
N GLY A 8 -8.29 4.23 38.04
CA GLY A 8 -8.17 2.91 37.40
C GLY A 8 -9.46 2.09 37.50
N ILE A 9 -10.10 2.09 38.68
CA ILE A 9 -11.37 1.38 38.93
C ILE A 9 -12.52 2.02 38.15
N GLU A 10 -12.62 3.36 38.11
CA GLU A 10 -13.63 4.06 37.30
C GLU A 10 -13.45 3.81 35.79
N GLN A 11 -12.21 3.86 35.29
CA GLN A 11 -11.93 3.52 33.89
C GLN A 11 -12.25 2.06 33.58
N GLN A 12 -11.99 1.15 34.51
CA GLN A 12 -12.25 -0.27 34.34
C GLN A 12 -13.76 -0.58 34.40
N HIS A 13 -14.50 0.05 35.31
CA HIS A 13 -15.95 -0.04 35.40
C HIS A 13 -16.64 0.55 34.15
N MET A 14 -16.14 1.68 33.64
CA MET A 14 -16.61 2.29 32.39
C MET A 14 -16.27 1.43 31.16
N ARG A 15 -15.11 0.77 31.12
CA ARG A 15 -14.77 -0.18 30.04
C ARG A 15 -15.66 -1.42 30.06
N LEU A 16 -15.94 -1.98 31.24
CA LEU A 16 -16.87 -3.10 31.38
C LEU A 16 -18.29 -2.70 30.95
N SER A 17 -18.76 -1.51 31.35
CA SER A 17 -20.11 -1.06 30.96
C SER A 17 -20.21 -0.77 29.46
N VAL A 18 -19.19 -0.18 28.82
CA VAL A 18 -19.18 0.05 27.37
C VAL A 18 -19.18 -1.27 26.62
N ASP A 19 -18.40 -2.26 27.05
CA ASP A 19 -18.39 -3.58 26.41
C ASP A 19 -19.72 -4.32 26.59
N GLU A 20 -20.37 -4.21 27.76
CA GLU A 20 -21.73 -4.73 27.98
C GLU A 20 -22.80 -3.99 27.19
N ILE A 21 -22.70 -2.66 27.06
CA ILE A 21 -23.61 -1.85 26.22
C ILE A 21 -23.44 -2.22 24.76
N ILE A 22 -22.21 -2.35 24.28
CA ILE A 22 -21.92 -2.83 22.92
C ILE A 22 -22.47 -4.23 22.75
N GLU A 23 -22.26 -5.15 23.70
CA GLU A 23 -22.77 -6.52 23.58
C GLU A 23 -24.31 -6.60 23.64
N LYS A 24 -24.95 -5.69 24.38
CA LYS A 24 -26.41 -5.60 24.54
C LYS A 24 -27.11 -4.87 23.39
N TYR A 25 -26.47 -3.88 22.76
CA TYR A 25 -27.03 -3.13 21.62
C TYR A 25 -26.55 -3.63 20.25
N VAL A 26 -25.35 -4.19 20.13
CA VAL A 26 -24.79 -4.79 18.90
C VAL A 26 -25.27 -6.24 18.70
N GLY A 27 -26.43 -6.58 19.26
CA GLY A 27 -27.10 -7.85 18.99
C GLY A 27 -27.34 -8.03 17.48
N GLY A 28 -26.77 -9.10 16.92
CA GLY A 28 -26.85 -9.45 15.49
C GLY A 28 -25.88 -8.67 14.60
N PHE A 29 -25.19 -9.37 13.69
CA PHE A 29 -24.37 -8.75 12.66
C PHE A 29 -25.31 -8.07 11.64
N GLY A 30 -25.48 -6.76 11.76
CA GLY A 30 -26.41 -5.98 10.94
C GLY A 30 -25.87 -5.71 9.53
N GLY A 31 -26.76 -5.48 8.56
CA GLY A 31 -26.38 -5.18 7.17
C GLY A 31 -25.50 -3.93 7.04
N ALA A 32 -25.74 -2.90 7.85
CA ALA A 32 -24.92 -1.67 7.88
C ALA A 32 -23.49 -1.93 8.40
N GLN A 33 -23.34 -2.81 9.40
CA GLN A 33 -22.03 -3.22 9.92
C GLN A 33 -21.27 -4.03 8.87
N LEU A 34 -21.94 -4.98 8.20
CA LEU A 34 -21.35 -5.72 7.09
C LEU A 34 -20.87 -4.77 5.98
N PHE A 35 -21.72 -3.82 5.58
CA PHE A 35 -21.36 -2.84 4.56
C PHE A 35 -20.11 -2.03 4.96
N GLN A 36 -20.05 -1.53 6.21
CA GLN A 36 -18.86 -0.83 6.69
C GLN A 36 -17.63 -1.73 6.69
N VAL A 37 -17.72 -2.97 7.17
CA VAL A 37 -16.60 -3.92 7.15
C VAL A 37 -16.11 -4.15 5.73
N LEU A 38 -17.02 -4.36 4.77
CA LEU A 38 -16.66 -4.57 3.37
C LEU A 38 -15.94 -3.35 2.78
N VAL A 39 -16.48 -2.15 3.00
CA VAL A 39 -15.87 -0.90 2.53
C VAL A 39 -14.49 -0.71 3.14
N VAL A 40 -14.35 -0.84 4.46
CA VAL A 40 -13.06 -0.67 5.16
C VAL A 40 -12.04 -1.74 4.74
N SER A 41 -12.50 -2.96 4.42
CA SER A 41 -11.63 -4.04 3.93
C SER A 41 -11.00 -3.73 2.58
N LEU A 42 -11.64 -2.90 1.72
CA LEU A 42 -11.02 -2.46 0.46
C LEU A 42 -9.70 -1.73 0.69
N GLY A 43 -9.57 -1.02 1.83
CA GLY A 43 -8.31 -0.38 2.23
C GLY A 43 -7.13 -1.35 2.31
N TRP A 44 -7.35 -2.59 2.77
CA TRP A 44 -6.32 -3.64 2.80
C TRP A 44 -5.94 -4.11 1.40
N GLY A 45 -6.89 -4.13 0.46
CA GLY A 45 -6.63 -4.45 -0.94
C GLY A 45 -5.71 -3.40 -1.59
N PHE A 46 -6.01 -2.11 -1.41
CA PHE A 46 -5.18 -1.02 -1.93
C PHE A 46 -3.79 -0.97 -1.27
N ASP A 47 -3.74 -1.27 0.02
CA ASP A 47 -2.50 -1.43 0.77
C ASP A 47 -1.59 -2.52 0.17
N ALA A 48 -2.18 -3.69 -0.10
CA ALA A 48 -1.49 -4.80 -0.74
C ALA A 48 -0.99 -4.43 -2.14
N GLN A 49 -1.84 -3.80 -2.96
CA GLN A 49 -1.47 -3.37 -4.31
C GLN A 49 -0.23 -2.45 -4.28
N ASN A 50 -0.21 -1.42 -3.43
CA ASN A 50 0.92 -0.48 -3.33
C ASN A 50 2.21 -1.13 -2.79
N THR A 51 2.06 -2.12 -1.93
CA THR A 51 3.18 -2.88 -1.35
C THR A 51 3.86 -3.76 -2.39
N PHE A 52 3.07 -4.47 -3.19
CA PHE A 52 3.58 -5.49 -4.11
C PHE A 52 3.72 -5.03 -5.56
N LEU A 53 3.21 -3.85 -5.93
CA LEU A 53 3.37 -3.27 -7.26
C LEU A 53 4.83 -3.26 -7.78
N PRO A 54 5.85 -2.91 -6.97
CA PRO A 54 7.26 -2.94 -7.41
C PRO A 54 7.71 -4.28 -7.97
N ILE A 55 7.14 -5.40 -7.53
CA ILE A 55 7.48 -6.73 -8.06
C ILE A 55 7.25 -6.80 -9.58
N PHE A 56 6.24 -6.08 -10.08
CA PHE A 56 5.91 -6.04 -11.50
C PHE A 56 6.60 -4.89 -12.23
N THR A 57 6.71 -3.71 -11.63
CA THR A 57 7.33 -2.54 -12.26
C THR A 57 8.85 -2.59 -12.29
N ASP A 58 9.43 -3.34 -11.36
CA ASP A 58 10.87 -3.52 -11.19
C ASP A 58 11.29 -4.92 -11.68
N ALA A 59 10.40 -5.63 -12.38
CA ALA A 59 10.71 -6.93 -12.98
C ALA A 59 11.77 -6.78 -14.07
N GLN A 60 12.85 -7.56 -13.98
CA GLN A 60 13.88 -7.61 -15.01
C GLN A 60 13.29 -8.17 -16.32
N PRO A 61 13.32 -7.42 -17.43
CA PRO A 61 12.94 -7.97 -18.72
C PRO A 61 14.01 -8.94 -19.24
N SER A 62 13.60 -9.93 -20.03
CA SER A 62 14.53 -10.76 -20.79
C SER A 62 15.26 -9.94 -21.86
N TRP A 63 16.49 -10.30 -22.19
CA TRP A 63 17.33 -9.65 -23.20
C TRP A 63 17.72 -10.62 -24.31
N ARG A 64 18.15 -10.10 -25.46
CA ARG A 64 18.70 -10.87 -26.59
C ARG A 64 19.87 -10.13 -27.24
N CYS A 65 20.70 -10.85 -28.00
CA CYS A 65 21.77 -10.25 -28.79
C CYS A 65 21.20 -9.41 -29.94
N SER A 66 21.76 -8.23 -30.16
CA SER A 66 21.36 -7.33 -31.24
C SER A 66 21.79 -7.94 -32.59
N THR A 67 20.88 -7.95 -33.57
CA THR A 67 21.10 -8.60 -34.89
C THR A 67 21.26 -7.60 -36.03
N SER A 68 21.65 -6.36 -35.72
CA SER A 68 21.74 -5.28 -36.73
C SER A 68 22.78 -5.63 -37.82
N PRO A 69 22.41 -5.56 -39.12
CA PRO A 69 23.30 -5.92 -40.23
C PRO A 69 24.55 -5.04 -40.33
N HIS A 70 24.53 -3.82 -39.77
CA HIS A 70 25.71 -2.95 -39.67
C HIS A 70 26.82 -3.51 -38.74
N PHE A 71 26.50 -4.49 -37.91
CA PHE A 71 27.39 -5.04 -36.88
C PHE A 71 28.10 -6.34 -37.31
N LEU A 72 27.54 -7.04 -38.32
CA LEU A 72 28.15 -8.24 -38.90
C LEU A 72 29.41 -7.92 -39.74
N GLU A 73 29.56 -6.69 -40.22
CA GLU A 73 30.79 -6.23 -40.89
C GLU A 73 31.88 -5.73 -39.92
N MET A 74 31.52 -5.35 -38.69
CA MET A 74 32.44 -4.72 -37.74
C MET A 74 33.07 -5.70 -36.72
N THR A 75 32.66 -6.98 -36.72
CA THR A 75 33.09 -8.00 -35.75
C THR A 75 34.24 -8.88 -36.22
N ALA A 76 35.14 -8.35 -37.06
CA ALA A 76 36.48 -8.91 -37.23
C ALA A 76 37.37 -8.78 -35.96
N GLN A 77 36.87 -8.16 -34.88
CA GLN A 77 37.55 -8.02 -33.58
C GLN A 77 36.63 -8.39 -32.39
N THR A 78 36.61 -9.69 -32.05
CA THR A 78 36.66 -10.26 -30.67
C THR A 78 35.73 -9.79 -29.54
N GLN A 79 34.44 -9.53 -29.78
CA GLN A 79 33.41 -9.76 -28.74
C GLN A 79 32.17 -10.40 -29.37
N THR A 80 32.00 -11.70 -29.15
CA THR A 80 30.80 -12.44 -29.55
C THR A 80 29.76 -12.31 -28.45
N CYS A 81 28.58 -11.75 -28.78
CA CYS A 81 27.44 -11.81 -27.87
C CYS A 81 27.04 -13.28 -27.70
N THR A 82 27.31 -13.83 -26.51
CA THR A 82 26.90 -15.19 -26.16
C THR A 82 25.88 -15.13 -25.02
N PRO A 83 24.88 -16.02 -24.96
CA PRO A 83 23.91 -16.03 -23.87
C PRO A 83 24.52 -16.30 -22.47
N GLN A 84 25.81 -16.64 -22.42
CA GLN A 84 26.55 -17.05 -21.22
C GLN A 84 27.43 -15.92 -20.64
N SER A 85 27.69 -14.85 -21.38
CA SER A 85 28.44 -13.68 -20.86
C SER A 85 27.55 -12.81 -19.97
N SER A 86 28.13 -12.27 -18.90
CA SER A 86 27.49 -11.28 -18.02
C SER A 86 27.09 -10.04 -18.84
N LEU A 87 25.81 -9.68 -18.80
CA LEU A 87 25.24 -8.54 -19.55
C LEU A 87 26.07 -7.24 -19.38
N CYS A 88 26.65 -7.07 -18.21
CA CYS A 88 27.30 -5.83 -17.78
C CYS A 88 28.76 -5.70 -18.17
N ASP A 89 29.38 -6.79 -18.63
CA ASP A 89 30.75 -6.78 -19.18
C ASP A 89 30.75 -6.65 -20.72
N MET A 90 29.58 -6.70 -21.34
CA MET A 90 29.39 -6.55 -22.79
C MET A 90 29.17 -5.08 -23.18
N ASP A 91 29.63 -4.72 -24.37
CA ASP A 91 29.29 -3.43 -24.98
C ASP A 91 27.75 -3.28 -25.07
N PRO A 92 27.15 -2.18 -24.56
CA PRO A 92 25.71 -1.91 -24.64
C PRO A 92 25.11 -2.00 -26.05
N HIS A 93 25.91 -1.86 -27.10
CA HIS A 93 25.43 -1.98 -28.48
C HIS A 93 25.22 -3.44 -28.96
N LEU A 94 25.72 -4.43 -28.21
CA LEU A 94 25.68 -5.85 -28.58
C LEU A 94 24.37 -6.56 -28.17
N TRP A 95 23.53 -5.93 -27.35
CA TRP A 95 22.32 -6.55 -26.83
C TRP A 95 21.15 -5.56 -26.78
N GLU A 96 19.94 -6.10 -26.76
CA GLU A 96 18.71 -5.32 -26.64
C GLU A 96 17.69 -6.02 -25.73
N TRP A 97 16.84 -5.24 -25.08
CA TRP A 97 15.73 -5.76 -24.28
C TRP A 97 14.65 -6.35 -25.19
N ASN A 98 14.10 -7.52 -24.84
CA ASN A 98 12.94 -8.09 -25.56
C ASN A 98 11.66 -7.28 -25.34
N ALA A 99 11.63 -6.47 -24.28
CA ALA A 99 10.52 -5.58 -23.93
C ALA A 99 10.91 -4.12 -24.26
N PRO A 100 9.93 -3.23 -24.50
CA PRO A 100 10.23 -1.82 -24.74
C PRO A 100 10.94 -1.19 -23.53
N LYS A 101 11.78 -0.16 -23.77
CA LYS A 101 12.61 0.46 -22.73
C LYS A 101 11.81 0.95 -21.51
N ASN A 102 10.57 1.39 -21.73
CA ASN A 102 9.65 1.89 -20.70
C ASN A 102 8.78 0.79 -20.05
N ALA A 103 9.11 -0.50 -20.24
CA ALA A 103 8.37 -1.61 -19.65
C ALA A 103 8.63 -1.78 -18.14
N SER A 104 9.83 -1.43 -17.67
CA SER A 104 10.24 -1.54 -16.26
C SER A 104 11.18 -0.40 -15.86
N ILE A 105 11.30 -0.13 -14.56
CA ILE A 105 12.31 0.82 -14.07
C ILE A 105 13.74 0.36 -14.37
N ILE A 106 13.95 -0.96 -14.45
CA ILE A 106 15.26 -1.57 -14.72
C ILE A 106 15.69 -1.27 -16.15
N SER A 107 14.78 -1.46 -17.12
CA SER A 107 15.05 -1.18 -18.53
C SER A 107 15.10 0.32 -18.83
N GLU A 108 14.34 1.15 -18.12
CA GLU A 108 14.31 2.60 -18.38
C GLU A 108 15.59 3.31 -17.93
N TRP A 109 16.09 2.93 -16.75
CA TRP A 109 17.29 3.55 -16.15
C TRP A 109 18.52 2.64 -16.17
N ASP A 110 18.49 1.57 -16.97
CA ASP A 110 19.59 0.62 -17.19
C ASP A 110 20.24 0.14 -15.86
N LEU A 111 19.38 -0.20 -14.89
CA LEU A 111 19.77 -0.47 -13.50
C LEU A 111 20.50 -1.80 -13.30
N LEU A 112 20.44 -2.71 -14.27
CA LEU A 112 21.03 -4.04 -14.14
C LEU A 112 22.56 -3.99 -14.03
N CYS A 113 23.18 -3.07 -14.76
CA CYS A 113 24.63 -2.89 -14.82
C CYS A 113 25.12 -1.69 -14.03
N ALA A 114 24.19 -0.90 -13.50
CA ALA A 114 24.50 0.00 -12.42
C ALA A 114 24.79 -0.83 -11.14
N ASN A 115 25.63 -0.32 -10.23
CA ASN A 115 25.95 -0.97 -8.95
C ASN A 115 24.74 -1.70 -8.35
N SER A 116 24.87 -2.99 -8.00
CA SER A 116 23.77 -3.87 -7.58
C SER A 116 22.90 -3.30 -6.46
N PHE A 117 23.44 -2.37 -5.67
CA PHE A 117 22.73 -1.64 -4.64
C PHE A 117 21.61 -0.73 -5.17
N LYS A 118 21.78 -0.10 -6.35
CA LYS A 118 20.86 0.94 -6.85
C LYS A 118 19.46 0.41 -7.10
N ALA A 119 19.33 -0.82 -7.61
CA ALA A 119 18.02 -1.44 -7.84
C ALA A 119 17.23 -1.68 -6.53
N GLY A 120 17.93 -1.85 -5.40
CA GLY A 120 17.30 -2.08 -4.09
C GLY A 120 16.96 -0.80 -3.30
N ILE A 121 17.50 0.36 -3.69
CA ILE A 121 17.28 1.65 -3.00
C ILE A 121 15.80 1.97 -2.83
N PRO A 122 14.92 1.87 -3.85
CA PRO A 122 13.53 2.26 -3.69
C PRO A 122 12.79 1.43 -2.64
N GLN A 123 13.08 0.13 -2.56
CA GLN A 123 12.45 -0.78 -1.59
C GLN A 123 12.96 -0.52 -0.17
N PHE A 124 14.25 -0.22 -0.02
CA PHE A 124 14.82 0.19 1.27
C PHE A 124 14.14 1.46 1.80
N PHE A 125 13.99 2.49 0.95
CA PHE A 125 13.33 3.73 1.31
C PHE A 125 11.84 3.53 1.62
N PHE A 126 11.14 2.65 0.87
CA PHE A 126 9.75 2.29 1.14
C PHE A 126 9.55 1.73 2.55
N PHE A 127 10.34 0.73 2.98
CA PHE A 127 10.21 0.15 4.31
C PHE A 127 10.68 1.08 5.42
N THR A 128 11.71 1.90 5.15
CA THR A 128 12.15 2.94 6.10
C THR A 128 11.04 3.96 6.33
N GLY A 129 10.38 4.41 5.26
CA GLY A 129 9.21 5.27 5.34
C GLY A 129 8.08 4.63 6.13
N ALA A 130 7.79 3.35 5.90
CA ALA A 130 6.78 2.61 6.66
C ALA A 130 7.10 2.51 8.16
N LEU A 131 8.36 2.27 8.53
CA LEU A 131 8.80 2.26 9.93
C LEU A 131 8.54 3.60 10.60
N LEU A 132 8.95 4.70 9.97
CA LEU A 132 8.70 6.05 10.47
C LEU A 132 7.20 6.35 10.56
N GLY A 133 6.42 5.92 9.56
CA GLY A 133 4.97 6.05 9.53
C GLY A 133 4.29 5.33 10.69
N CYS A 134 4.71 4.12 11.04
CA CYS A 134 4.17 3.38 12.17
C CYS A 134 4.40 4.12 13.50
N ILE A 135 5.61 4.66 13.69
CA ILE A 135 6.00 5.37 14.92
C ILE A 135 5.24 6.69 15.06
N MET A 136 5.05 7.42 13.95
CA MET A 136 4.44 8.75 13.98
C MET A 136 2.91 8.72 13.81
N LEU A 137 2.42 8.08 12.75
CA LEU A 137 1.00 8.11 12.39
C LEU A 137 0.13 7.18 13.25
N GLY A 138 0.70 6.09 13.79
CA GLY A 138 -0.04 5.18 14.67
C GLY A 138 -0.61 5.90 15.91
N PRO A 139 0.24 6.48 16.77
CA PRO A 139 -0.20 7.25 17.93
C PRO A 139 -1.02 8.48 17.55
N LEU A 140 -0.72 9.12 16.41
CA LEU A 140 -1.45 10.30 15.94
C LEU A 140 -2.91 9.97 15.56
N ALA A 141 -3.12 8.81 14.95
CA ALA A 141 -4.45 8.31 14.60
C ALA A 141 -5.31 8.04 15.84
N ASP A 142 -4.71 7.51 16.90
CA ASP A 142 -5.39 7.30 18.17
C ASP A 142 -5.67 8.62 18.89
N SER A 143 -4.66 9.50 18.98
CA SER A 143 -4.65 10.67 19.86
C SER A 143 -5.52 11.83 19.40
N SER A 144 -5.44 12.24 18.14
CA SER A 144 -5.99 13.53 17.72
C SER A 144 -6.79 13.48 16.42
N ILE A 145 -6.43 12.60 15.49
CA ILE A 145 -7.03 12.60 14.15
C ILE A 145 -8.30 11.74 14.10
N GLY A 146 -8.32 10.60 14.80
CA GLY A 146 -9.36 9.57 14.63
C GLY A 146 -9.01 8.60 13.50
N ARG A 147 -9.61 7.40 13.53
CA ARG A 147 -9.23 6.30 12.64
C ARG A 147 -9.76 6.49 11.23
N LYS A 148 -11.00 6.98 11.08
CA LYS A 148 -11.60 7.27 9.76
C LYS A 148 -10.83 8.37 9.03
N ARG A 149 -10.54 9.47 9.72
CA ARG A 149 -9.79 10.60 9.13
C ARG A 149 -8.34 10.22 8.82
N MET A 150 -7.69 9.40 9.65
CA MET A 150 -6.37 8.89 9.33
C MET A 150 -6.40 8.04 8.07
N LEU A 151 -7.38 7.13 7.94
CA LEU A 151 -7.52 6.27 6.77
C LEU A 151 -7.77 7.08 5.48
N PHE A 152 -8.56 8.16 5.58
CA PHE A 152 -8.75 9.13 4.50
C PHE A 152 -7.42 9.78 4.08
N LEU A 153 -6.66 10.34 5.03
CA LEU A 153 -5.38 11.00 4.76
C LEU A 153 -4.35 10.02 4.18
N SER A 154 -4.26 8.82 4.73
CA SER A 154 -3.38 7.77 4.22
C SER A 154 -3.74 7.36 2.79
N SER A 155 -5.02 7.19 2.48
CA SER A 155 -5.47 6.86 1.12
C SER A 155 -5.16 7.97 0.13
N LEU A 156 -5.29 9.24 0.56
CA LEU A 156 -4.91 10.40 -0.25
C LEU A 156 -3.40 10.46 -0.48
N ILE A 157 -2.58 10.23 0.56
CA ILE A 157 -1.12 10.17 0.43
C ILE A 157 -0.72 9.05 -0.53
N LEU A 158 -1.31 7.85 -0.42
CA LEU A 158 -1.04 6.73 -1.33
C LEU A 158 -1.36 7.09 -2.79
N SER A 159 -2.50 7.73 -3.03
CA SER A 159 -2.88 8.16 -4.39
C SER A 159 -1.94 9.22 -4.95
N VAL A 160 -1.67 10.29 -4.19
CA VAL A 160 -0.81 11.39 -4.63
C VAL A 160 0.61 10.91 -4.87
N THR A 161 1.17 10.14 -3.94
CA THR A 161 2.53 9.59 -4.08
C THR A 161 2.61 8.59 -5.23
N GLY A 162 1.60 7.75 -5.45
CA GLY A 162 1.53 6.84 -6.59
C GLY A 162 1.50 7.59 -7.93
N PHE A 163 0.69 8.65 -8.05
CA PHE A 163 0.64 9.48 -9.26
C PHE A 163 1.97 10.21 -9.51
N LEU A 164 2.56 10.81 -8.48
CA LEU A 164 3.87 11.45 -8.59
C LEU A 164 4.97 10.44 -8.94
N THR A 165 4.88 9.20 -8.44
CA THR A 165 5.83 8.12 -8.75
C THR A 165 5.82 7.82 -10.25
N ALA A 166 4.66 7.83 -10.89
CA ALA A 166 4.54 7.70 -12.34
C ALA A 166 5.20 8.82 -13.14
N LEU A 167 5.42 10.00 -12.54
CA LEU A 167 6.07 11.16 -13.16
C LEU A 167 7.56 11.28 -12.81
N SER A 168 8.10 10.37 -11.99
CA SER A 168 9.49 10.44 -11.50
C SER A 168 10.50 10.36 -12.65
N PRO A 169 11.41 11.35 -12.85
CA PRO A 169 12.33 11.33 -13.98
C PRO A 169 13.59 10.47 -13.72
N ASN A 170 13.88 10.16 -12.46
CA ASN A 170 15.05 9.38 -12.06
C ASN A 170 14.78 8.52 -10.82
N ILE A 171 15.68 7.58 -10.55
CA ILE A 171 15.57 6.62 -9.44
C ILE A 171 15.56 7.27 -8.05
N TRP A 172 16.22 8.42 -7.87
CA TRP A 172 16.29 9.09 -6.57
C TRP A 172 14.95 9.70 -6.19
N ILE A 173 14.31 10.40 -7.12
CA ILE A 173 12.95 10.95 -6.94
C ILE A 173 11.96 9.81 -6.77
N TYR A 174 12.08 8.74 -7.58
CA TYR A 174 11.27 7.53 -7.42
C TYR A 174 11.41 6.96 -5.99
N SER A 175 12.63 6.78 -5.49
CA SER A 175 12.91 6.24 -4.15
C SER A 175 12.34 7.13 -3.04
N LEU A 176 12.45 8.45 -3.17
CA LEU A 176 11.88 9.39 -2.21
C LEU A 176 10.34 9.31 -2.18
N LEU A 177 9.70 9.23 -3.35
CA LEU A 177 8.25 9.08 -3.44
C LEU A 177 7.78 7.73 -2.89
N ARG A 178 8.55 6.66 -3.10
CA ARG A 178 8.33 5.36 -2.46
C ARG A 178 8.43 5.45 -0.94
N ALA A 179 9.36 6.25 -0.39
CA ALA A 179 9.43 6.49 1.05
C ALA A 179 8.14 7.13 1.60
N PHE A 180 7.63 8.17 0.93
CA PHE A 180 6.37 8.82 1.32
C PHE A 180 5.16 7.89 1.16
N CYS A 181 5.13 7.06 0.12
CA CYS A 181 4.13 6.02 -0.06
C CYS A 181 4.14 5.04 1.13
N GLY A 182 5.32 4.53 1.51
CA GLY A 182 5.48 3.68 2.68
C GLY A 182 5.05 4.34 3.99
N PHE A 183 5.38 5.62 4.18
CA PHE A 183 4.96 6.40 5.34
C PHE A 183 3.45 6.52 5.44
N GLY A 184 2.76 6.92 4.37
CA GLY A 184 1.30 7.06 4.34
C GLY A 184 0.56 5.73 4.45
N ARG A 185 1.17 4.65 3.96
CA ARG A 185 0.67 3.27 4.06
C ARG A 185 0.57 2.76 5.50
N ALA A 186 1.55 3.10 6.33
CA ALA A 186 1.79 2.47 7.62
C ALA A 186 0.55 2.30 8.53
N PRO A 187 -0.32 3.32 8.74
CA PRO A 187 -1.48 3.17 9.62
C PRO A 187 -2.69 2.50 8.97
N VAL A 188 -2.70 2.21 7.66
CA VAL A 188 -3.88 1.74 6.91
C VAL A 188 -4.44 0.45 7.49
N SER A 189 -3.62 -0.59 7.59
CA SER A 189 -4.04 -1.92 8.06
C SER A 189 -4.58 -1.87 9.49
N THR A 190 -3.87 -1.17 10.39
CA THR A 190 -4.27 -0.99 11.79
C THR A 190 -5.57 -0.18 11.91
N CYS A 191 -5.72 0.93 11.19
CA CYS A 191 -6.94 1.74 11.24
C CYS A 191 -8.14 0.96 10.70
N CYS A 192 -7.97 0.21 9.61
CA CYS A 192 -9.00 -0.64 9.05
C CYS A 192 -9.42 -1.76 10.03
N LEU A 193 -8.45 -2.40 10.70
CA LEU A 193 -8.74 -3.44 11.69
C LEU A 193 -9.54 -2.89 12.86
N VAL A 194 -9.10 -1.75 13.41
CA VAL A 194 -9.76 -1.09 14.55
C VAL A 194 -11.18 -0.66 14.17
N LEU A 195 -11.35 0.07 13.05
CA LEU A 195 -12.68 0.49 12.57
C LEU A 195 -13.64 -0.66 12.33
N SER A 196 -13.14 -1.81 11.87
CA SER A 196 -13.99 -2.97 11.59
C SER A 196 -14.30 -3.78 12.83
N THR A 197 -13.37 -3.90 13.79
CA THR A 197 -13.54 -4.74 14.98
C THR A 197 -14.28 -4.04 16.12
N GLU A 198 -14.30 -2.71 16.15
CA GLU A 198 -14.98 -1.93 17.19
C GLU A 198 -16.47 -1.75 16.96
N ILE A 199 -16.94 -1.87 15.71
CA ILE A 199 -18.37 -1.82 15.37
C ILE A 199 -19.08 -3.17 15.54
N VAL A 200 -18.35 -4.25 15.79
CA VAL A 200 -18.93 -5.59 15.96
C VAL A 200 -18.67 -6.19 17.34
N GLY A 201 -19.56 -7.09 17.74
CA GLY A 201 -19.38 -7.91 18.94
C GLY A 201 -18.15 -8.82 18.87
N ARG A 202 -17.63 -9.19 20.06
CA ARG A 202 -16.39 -9.98 20.23
C ARG A 202 -16.37 -11.27 19.40
N LYS A 203 -17.51 -11.95 19.29
CA LYS A 203 -17.74 -13.16 18.47
C LYS A 203 -17.29 -13.03 17.00
N TRP A 204 -17.50 -11.87 16.38
CA TRP A 204 -17.30 -11.69 14.92
C TRP A 204 -15.94 -11.11 14.55
N ARG A 205 -15.15 -10.65 15.52
CA ARG A 205 -13.86 -10.00 15.27
C ARG A 205 -12.87 -10.90 14.52
N GLY A 206 -12.89 -12.21 14.79
CA GLY A 206 -12.07 -13.18 14.04
C GLY A 206 -12.42 -13.24 12.56
N LEU A 207 -13.72 -13.27 12.22
CA LEU A 207 -14.19 -13.26 10.84
C LEU A 207 -13.81 -11.98 10.11
N ILE A 208 -13.87 -10.83 10.78
CA ILE A 208 -13.49 -9.54 10.22
C ILE A 208 -12.00 -9.47 9.91
N GLY A 209 -11.16 -9.95 10.83
CA GLY A 209 -9.72 -10.06 10.57
C GLY A 209 -9.47 -10.91 9.32
N PHE A 210 -10.16 -12.04 9.21
CA PHE A 210 -10.09 -12.90 8.03
C PHE A 210 -10.55 -12.20 6.74
N LEU A 211 -11.66 -11.46 6.77
CA LEU A 211 -12.14 -10.68 5.61
C LEU A 211 -11.14 -9.61 5.16
N GLY A 212 -10.47 -8.94 6.11
CA GLY A 212 -9.39 -8.01 5.80
C GLY A 212 -8.23 -8.71 5.07
N PHE A 213 -7.74 -9.82 5.61
CA PHE A 213 -6.66 -10.60 4.97
C PHE A 213 -7.07 -11.14 3.60
N PHE A 214 -8.32 -11.55 3.45
CA PHE A 214 -8.88 -11.97 2.17
C PHE A 214 -8.89 -10.82 1.16
N ALA A 215 -9.30 -9.62 1.55
CA ALA A 215 -9.24 -8.43 0.71
C ALA A 215 -7.81 -8.03 0.33
N CYS A 216 -6.85 -8.14 1.25
CA CYS A 216 -5.42 -7.98 0.97
C CYS A 216 -4.94 -8.99 -0.10
N THR A 217 -5.33 -10.25 0.04
CA THR A 217 -4.99 -11.32 -0.91
C THR A 217 -5.58 -11.05 -2.30
N LEU A 218 -6.86 -10.65 -2.37
CA LEU A 218 -7.49 -10.25 -3.63
C LEU A 218 -6.78 -9.04 -4.26
N GLY A 219 -6.39 -8.05 -3.45
CA GLY A 219 -5.60 -6.91 -3.89
C GLY A 219 -4.29 -7.33 -4.56
N PHE A 220 -3.53 -8.22 -3.91
CA PHE A 220 -2.31 -8.78 -4.50
C PHE A 220 -2.58 -9.59 -5.78
N LEU A 221 -3.58 -10.49 -5.78
CA LEU A 221 -3.91 -11.32 -6.93
C LEU A 221 -4.47 -10.53 -8.12
N SER A 222 -4.96 -9.30 -7.90
CA SER A 222 -5.37 -8.41 -8.99
C SER A 222 -4.18 -7.83 -9.77
N LEU A 223 -2.98 -7.77 -9.18
CA LEU A 223 -1.81 -7.14 -9.79
C LEU A 223 -1.32 -7.82 -11.07
N PRO A 224 -1.18 -9.16 -11.16
CA PRO A 224 -0.79 -9.82 -12.42
C PRO A 224 -1.75 -9.50 -13.57
N THR A 225 -3.05 -9.48 -13.31
CA THR A 225 -4.07 -9.14 -14.31
C THR A 225 -3.92 -7.71 -14.78
N LEU A 226 -3.78 -6.76 -13.85
CA LEU A 226 -3.55 -5.36 -14.19
C LEU A 226 -2.23 -5.16 -14.92
N ALA A 227 -1.15 -5.80 -14.46
CA ALA A 227 0.17 -5.73 -15.08
C ALA A 227 0.17 -6.33 -16.49
N TYR A 228 -0.58 -7.42 -16.75
CA TYR A 228 -0.72 -7.97 -18.08
C TYR A 228 -1.46 -7.01 -19.03
N LEU A 229 -2.57 -6.43 -18.56
CA LEU A 229 -3.34 -5.46 -19.34
C LEU A 229 -2.56 -4.19 -19.65
N THR A 230 -1.79 -3.67 -18.68
CA THR A 230 -0.97 -2.47 -18.88
C THR A 230 0.27 -2.77 -19.70
N ARG A 231 0.92 -3.93 -19.56
CA ARG A 231 2.14 -4.27 -20.33
C ARG A 231 1.89 -4.44 -21.82
N LEU A 232 0.67 -4.78 -22.24
CA LEU A 232 0.32 -4.96 -23.65
C LEU A 232 0.24 -3.62 -24.42
N HIS A 233 -0.10 -2.52 -23.72
CA HIS A 233 -0.38 -1.23 -24.37
C HIS A 233 0.33 -0.01 -23.75
N PHE A 234 0.93 -0.13 -22.56
CA PHE A 234 1.38 1.00 -21.73
C PHE A 234 2.68 0.72 -20.93
N SER A 235 3.31 1.80 -20.45
CA SER A 235 4.52 1.79 -19.63
C SER A 235 4.26 1.38 -18.17
N TRP A 236 5.30 1.00 -17.42
CA TRP A 236 5.22 0.82 -15.95
C TRP A 236 4.63 2.06 -15.24
N ARG A 237 4.86 3.26 -15.78
CA ARG A 237 4.30 4.53 -15.28
C ARG A 237 2.77 4.53 -15.30
N SER A 238 2.15 4.02 -16.36
CA SER A 238 0.70 3.95 -16.47
C SER A 238 0.11 3.00 -15.42
N THR A 239 0.82 1.93 -15.06
CA THR A 239 0.39 1.01 -14.00
C THR A 239 0.26 1.73 -12.66
N TYR A 240 1.21 2.61 -12.32
CA TYR A 240 1.12 3.48 -11.14
C TYR A 240 -0.08 4.45 -11.22
N ILE A 241 -0.34 5.05 -12.38
CA ILE A 241 -1.49 5.96 -12.56
C ILE A 241 -2.80 5.20 -12.32
N TYR A 242 -2.99 4.04 -12.97
CA TYR A 242 -4.22 3.25 -12.82
C TYR A 242 -4.43 2.78 -11.38
N LEU A 243 -3.38 2.38 -10.68
CA LEU A 243 -3.47 1.96 -9.27
C LEU A 243 -3.64 3.11 -8.29
N SER A 244 -3.35 4.36 -8.70
CA SER A 244 -3.55 5.54 -7.85
C SER A 244 -5.00 6.04 -7.85
N ILE A 245 -5.81 5.67 -8.87
CA ILE A 245 -7.21 6.11 -9.00
C ILE A 245 -8.12 5.43 -7.95
N PRO A 246 -8.09 4.10 -7.74
CA PRO A 246 -8.98 3.46 -6.76
C PRO A 246 -8.80 3.96 -5.32
N PRO A 247 -7.57 4.14 -4.78
CA PRO A 247 -7.38 4.74 -3.44
C PRO A 247 -7.93 6.16 -3.32
N LEU A 248 -7.89 6.95 -4.41
CA LEU A 248 -8.47 8.29 -4.43
C LEU A 248 -10.00 8.23 -4.36
N ALA A 249 -10.62 7.43 -5.22
CA ALA A 249 -12.06 7.22 -5.21
C ALA A 249 -12.53 6.69 -3.85
N TYR A 250 -11.77 5.76 -3.28
CA TYR A 250 -12.00 5.22 -1.94
C TYR A 250 -11.92 6.28 -0.84
N SER A 251 -10.93 7.19 -0.88
CA SER A 251 -10.84 8.29 0.09
C SER A 251 -12.09 9.19 0.05
N LEU A 252 -12.59 9.52 -1.14
CA LEU A 252 -13.79 10.34 -1.30
C LEU A 252 -15.04 9.60 -0.81
N PHE A 253 -15.10 8.28 -1.04
CA PHE A 253 -16.19 7.42 -0.60
C PHE A 253 -16.19 7.17 0.92
N LEU A 254 -15.02 7.12 1.56
CA LEU A 254 -14.90 6.86 3.00
C LEU A 254 -15.61 7.89 3.88
N LEU A 255 -15.54 9.17 3.51
CA LEU A 255 -16.03 10.26 4.36
C LEU A 255 -17.56 10.23 4.61
N PRO A 256 -18.43 10.05 3.60
CA PRO A 256 -19.87 9.98 3.84
C PRO A 256 -20.36 8.62 4.35
N PHE A 257 -19.70 7.50 3.98
CA PHE A 257 -20.29 6.16 4.16
C PHE A 257 -19.76 5.36 5.35
N VAL A 258 -18.63 5.75 5.96
CA VAL A 258 -18.04 5.02 7.09
C VAL A 258 -18.24 5.77 8.39
N TRP A 259 -18.66 5.07 9.44
CA TRP A 259 -18.82 5.62 10.78
C TRP A 259 -17.48 5.57 11.54
N GLU A 260 -17.20 6.59 12.35
CA GLU A 260 -16.01 6.59 13.21
C GLU A 260 -16.20 5.57 14.34
N SER A 261 -15.09 5.11 14.93
CA SER A 261 -15.14 4.21 16.08
C SER A 261 -16.00 4.76 17.23
N PRO A 262 -17.03 4.02 17.70
CA PRO A 262 -17.83 4.41 18.86
C PRO A 262 -16.99 4.56 20.13
N ARG A 263 -15.97 3.70 20.31
CA ARG A 263 -15.05 3.78 21.46
C ARG A 263 -14.20 5.05 21.43
N TRP A 264 -13.73 5.47 20.26
CA TRP A 264 -12.98 6.72 20.13
C TRP A 264 -13.87 7.93 20.43
N LEU A 265 -15.12 7.93 19.93
CA LEU A 265 -16.09 8.99 20.22
C LEU A 265 -16.44 9.09 21.72
N LEU A 266 -16.63 7.95 22.38
CA LEU A 266 -16.95 7.88 23.81
C LEU A 266 -15.77 8.29 24.71
N LEU A 267 -14.59 7.70 24.49
CA LEU A 267 -13.44 7.88 25.39
C LEU A 267 -12.71 9.21 25.18
N ARG A 268 -12.79 9.81 24.00
CA ARG A 268 -11.94 10.95 23.64
C ARG A 268 -12.71 12.20 23.21
N ARG A 269 -13.85 12.05 22.54
CA ARG A 269 -14.69 13.20 22.14
C ARG A 269 -15.76 13.54 23.19
N GLY A 270 -16.05 12.62 24.13
CA GLY A 270 -17.07 12.81 25.17
C GLY A 270 -18.50 12.93 24.62
N ASN A 271 -18.72 12.54 23.36
CA ASN A 271 -19.97 12.81 22.64
C ASN A 271 -20.83 11.53 22.56
N SER A 272 -21.58 11.24 23.61
CA SER A 272 -22.35 9.99 23.76
C SER A 272 -23.43 9.78 22.70
N ASN A 273 -23.96 10.86 22.11
CA ASN A 273 -25.06 10.79 21.14
C ASN A 273 -24.62 10.32 19.74
N GLU A 274 -23.39 10.60 19.32
CA GLU A 274 -22.84 10.10 18.02
C GLU A 274 -22.39 8.63 18.11
N ALA A 275 -22.15 8.11 19.31
CA ALA A 275 -21.68 6.74 19.52
C ALA A 275 -22.81 5.69 19.56
N LEU A 276 -24.07 6.14 19.66
CA LEU A 276 -25.26 5.29 19.77
C LEU A 276 -26.03 5.15 18.43
N GLN A 277 -25.56 5.81 17.37
CA GLN A 277 -26.09 5.71 16.00
C GLN A 277 -25.36 4.61 15.22
#